data_AF-A0A6L6EFJ8-F1
#
_entry.id   AF-A0A6L6EFJ8-F1
#
_cell.length_a   1.000
_cell.length_b   1.000
_cell.length_c   1.000
_cell.angle_alpha   90.00
_cell.angle_beta   90.00
_cell.angle_gamma   90.00
#
_symmetry.space_group_name_H-M   'P 1'
#
loop_
_entity.id
_entity.type
_entity.pdbx_description
1 polymer ?
#
loop_
_entity_poly.entity_id
_entity_poly.type
_entity_poly.pdbx_seq_one_letter_code
_entity_poly.pdbx_strand_id
1 'polypeptide(L)' 'MSQVLVRRARTADVSAIAALVDRYSTERILLAKAKVTLYEDVQEFWVAEVDGNIV' A
#
# COMPACT_ATOMS: atom_id res chain seq x y z
N MET A 1 -5.92 3.18 22.69
CA MET A 1 -6.48 3.49 21.36
C MET A 1 -5.30 3.58 20.42
N SER A 2 -5.18 2.68 19.45
CA SER A 2 -4.10 2.73 18.46
C SER A 2 -4.37 3.91 17.51
N GLN A 3 -3.42 4.84 17.42
CA GLN A 3 -3.58 6.03 16.62
C GLN A 3 -3.32 5.70 15.15
N VAL A 4 -4.31 5.95 14.29
CA VAL A 4 -4.15 5.81 12.84
C VAL A 4 -3.52 7.10 12.31
N LEU A 5 -2.35 6.97 11.67
CA LEU A 5 -1.69 8.08 10.97
C LEU A 5 -1.87 7.89 9.47
N VAL A 6 -2.54 8.84 8.82
CA VAL A 6 -2.69 8.83 7.36
C VAL A 6 -1.68 9.79 6.75
N ARG A 7 -0.80 9.29 5.88
CA ARG A 7 0.27 10.07 5.25
C ARG A 7 0.51 9.65 3.80
N ARG A 8 1.21 10.50 3.04
CA ARG A 8 1.72 10.13 1.72
C ARG A 8 2.65 8.92 1.82
N ALA A 9 2.50 8.01 0.87
CA ALA A 9 3.33 6.82 0.78
C ALA A 9 4.76 7.20 0.38
N ARG A 10 5.70 6.39 0.84
CA ARG A 10 7.13 6.48 0.53
C ARG A 10 7.56 5.20 -0.16
N THR A 11 8.71 5.23 -0.83
CA THR A 11 9.30 4.05 -1.51
C THR A 11 9.41 2.82 -0.58
N ALA A 12 9.64 3.03 0.73
CA ALA A 12 9.68 1.97 1.72
C ALA A 12 8.33 1.25 1.92
N ASP A 13 7.20 1.95 1.71
CA ASP A 13 5.86 1.42 1.90
C ASP A 13 5.39 0.56 0.70
N VAL A 14 6.07 0.62 -0.45
CA VAL A 14 5.68 -0.07 -1.69
C VAL A 14 5.55 -1.58 -1.48
N SER A 15 6.40 -2.19 -0.66
CA SER A 15 6.31 -3.62 -0.38
C SER A 15 5.03 -3.99 0.39
N ALA A 16 4.58 -3.13 1.31
CA ALA A 16 3.35 -3.34 2.06
C ALA A 16 2.11 -3.10 1.19
N ILE A 17 2.13 -2.04 0.37
CA ILE A 17 1.08 -1.74 -0.61
C ILE A 17 0.94 -2.90 -1.60
N ALA A 18 2.06 -3.41 -2.14
CA ALA A 18 2.05 -4.55 -3.06
C ALA A 18 1.40 -5.79 -2.43
N ALA A 19 1.76 -6.12 -1.17
CA ALA A 19 1.16 -7.25 -0.47
C ALA A 19 -0.36 -7.13 -0.29
N LEU A 20 -0.87 -5.90 -0.06
CA LEU A 20 -2.31 -5.64 0.03
C LEU A 20 -2.98 -5.80 -1.34
N VAL A 21 -2.40 -5.23 -2.41
CA VAL A 21 -2.91 -5.36 -3.78
C VAL A 21 -2.91 -6.82 -4.25
N ASP A 22 -1.84 -7.56 -3.96
CA ASP A 22 -1.70 -8.97 -4.34
C ASP A 22 -2.76 -9.85 -3.67
N ARG A 23 -3.05 -9.60 -2.38
CA ARG A 23 -4.11 -10.30 -1.65
C ARG A 23 -5.47 -10.12 -2.34
N TYR A 24 -5.86 -8.89 -2.62
CA TYR A 24 -7.19 -8.62 -3.20
C TYR A 24 -7.30 -8.86 -4.71
N SER A 25 -6.18 -8.86 -5.43
CA SER A 25 -6.17 -9.24 -6.86
C SER A 25 -6.30 -10.75 -7.04
N THR A 26 -5.78 -11.55 -6.11
CA THR A 26 -6.02 -13.01 -6.07
C THR A 26 -7.51 -13.32 -5.93
N GLU A 27 -8.21 -12.52 -5.13
CA GLU A 27 -9.67 -12.59 -4.94
C GLU A 27 -10.47 -11.96 -6.10
N ARG A 28 -9.79 -11.44 -7.13
CA ARG A 28 -10.37 -10.73 -8.29
C ARG A 28 -11.22 -9.50 -7.91
N ILE A 29 -10.93 -8.89 -6.76
CA ILE A 29 -11.58 -7.66 -6.28
C ILE A 29 -10.86 -6.43 -6.82
N LEU A 30 -9.51 -6.48 -6.85
CA LEU A 30 -8.67 -5.41 -7.41
C LEU A 30 -8.01 -5.86 -8.71
N LEU A 31 -7.78 -4.89 -9.60
CA LEU A 31 -6.92 -5.11 -10.76
C LEU A 31 -5.49 -5.29 -10.29
N ALA A 32 -4.85 -6.38 -10.72
CA ALA A 32 -3.43 -6.58 -10.49
C ALA A 32 -2.64 -5.42 -11.12
N LYS A 33 -1.72 -4.84 -10.36
CA LYS A 33 -0.75 -3.86 -10.84
C LYS A 33 0.65 -4.47 -10.76
N ALA A 34 1.47 -4.24 -11.77
CA ALA A 34 2.86 -4.67 -11.71
C ALA A 34 3.60 -3.92 -10.59
N LYS A 35 4.51 -4.61 -9.90
CA LYS A 35 5.27 -4.02 -8.77
C LYS A 35 6.05 -2.76 -9.18
N VAL A 36 6.54 -2.71 -10.43
CA VAL A 36 7.23 -1.52 -10.98
C VAL A 36 6.33 -0.29 -11.02
N THR A 37 5.07 -0.45 -11.43
CA THR A 37 4.08 0.64 -11.49
C THR A 37 3.79 1.20 -10.10
N LEU A 38 3.80 0.37 -9.05
CA LEU A 38 3.64 0.85 -7.67
C LEU A 38 4.83 1.70 -7.21
N TYR A 39 6.05 1.44 -7.70
CA TYR A 39 7.21 2.28 -7.41
C TYR A 39 7.16 3.61 -8.15
N GLU A 40 6.72 3.60 -9.41
CA GLU A 40 6.56 4.79 -10.25
C GLU A 40 5.50 5.73 -9.68
N ASP A 41 4.35 5.16 -9.29
CA ASP A 41 3.19 5.92 -8.85
C ASP A 41 3.16 6.16 -7.33
N VAL A 42 4.17 5.72 -6.56
CA VAL A 42 4.12 5.70 -5.07
C VAL A 42 3.72 7.04 -4.46
N GLN A 43 4.13 8.16 -5.07
CA GLN A 43 3.83 9.50 -4.56
C GLN A 43 2.34 9.85 -4.64
N GLU A 44 1.58 9.18 -5.50
CA GLU A 44 0.13 9.33 -5.65
C GLU A 44 -0.65 8.60 -4.54
N PHE A 45 -0.01 7.66 -3.85
CA PHE A 45 -0.65 6.86 -2.80
C PHE A 45 -0.60 7.54 -1.42
N TRP A 46 -1.64 7.25 -0.65
CA TRP A 46 -1.70 7.51 0.78
C TRP A 46 -1.80 6.17 1.51
N VAL A 47 -1.18 6.10 2.69
CA VAL A 47 -1.19 4.92 3.54
C VAL A 47 -1.72 5.26 4.92
N ALA A 48 -2.44 4.33 5.51
CA ALA A 48 -2.77 4.34 6.92
C ALA A 48 -1.71 3.53 7.66
N GLU A 49 -1.11 4.12 8.69
CA GLU A 49 -0.12 3.49 9.54
C GLU A 49 -0.65 3.38 10.97
N VAL A 50 -0.52 2.19 11.55
CA VAL A 50 -0.87 1.88 12.94
C VAL A 50 0.32 1.21 13.59
N ASP A 51 0.88 1.85 14.62
CA ASP A 51 2.04 1.35 15.37
C ASP A 51 3.22 0.92 14.46
N GLY A 52 3.48 1.68 13.40
CA GLY A 52 4.56 1.41 12.43
C GLY A 52 4.20 0.42 11.31
N ASN A 53 2.97 -0.10 11.29
CA ASN A 53 2.50 -1.06 10.28
C ASN A 53 1.49 -0.41 9.34
N ILE A 54 1.64 -0.67 8.04
CA ILE A 54 0.65 -0.27 7.05
C ILE A 54 -0.53 -1.25 7.10
N VAL A 55 -1.74 -0.71 7.26
CA VAL A 55 -3.00 -1.47 7.41
C VAL A 55 -4.00 -1.19 6.30
#